data_AF-A0A2G5SIF4-F1
#
_entry.id   AF-A0A2G5SIF4-F1
#
_cell.length_a   1.000
_cell.length_b   1.000
_cell.length_c   1.000
_cell.angle_alpha   90.00
_cell.angle_beta   90.00
_cell.angle_gamma   90.00
#
_symmetry.space_group_name_H-M   'P 1'
#
loop_
_entity.id
_entity.type
_entity.pdbx_description
1 polymer ?
#
loop_
_entity_poly.entity_id
_entity_poly.type
_entity_poly.pdbx_seq_one_letter_code
_entity_poly.pdbx_strand_id
1 'polypeptide(L)'
;MKDASWEGLSSMVVSHSLILPVYRRLILLQFYIPPWLPKRLAKKMSAPINTNDHDLKTYIMNEVAKYTPSYDSYRKLCKLVGYDAIKYPDFEFWYYRFYDGEMDFDYDRSADPVPKTIMDMSVILMYKITGNLDPVERAYLRSMNKLIKDTTDSHAPIFNKIKIYVSNDSLSWHLNEKMFMCSRKENGCLVWFFTTVNSYSVIESDKSMMRKSLGYLRPLFKIPNIQVNHLFLAMTDPTQDLDAFLAIQFHAKSVEISVLNIEQTFRFLSALNPGELESIYLRAIEMNDRDQISRILETEQLKQAKHVKLRMVLDGEDLLKFKHLRSFKFGFIPDVLANFRRVLEIISSFEQFESCELRHFYLDHDFLLRTIGEALGEEIPFGPLKTIKHRYQIPESNEYLKLEIEDEGSCRDIKIVKMF
;
A
#
# COMPACT_ATOMS: atom_id res chain seq x y z
N MET A 1 -0.66 -18.71 -20.82
CA MET A 1 0.13 -18.57 -19.57
C MET A 1 0.04 -17.16 -18.94
N LYS A 2 -0.94 -16.29 -19.32
CA LYS A 2 -0.99 -14.87 -18.90
C LYS A 2 -2.06 -14.52 -17.84
N ASP A 3 -2.90 -15.45 -17.40
CA ASP A 3 -4.08 -15.11 -16.57
C ASP A 3 -3.94 -15.42 -15.07
N ALA A 4 -3.07 -16.35 -14.68
CA ALA A 4 -2.95 -16.79 -13.27
C ALA A 4 -2.42 -15.73 -12.29
N SER A 5 -1.80 -14.63 -12.77
CA SER A 5 -1.24 -13.58 -11.89
C SER A 5 -2.30 -12.61 -11.35
N TRP A 6 -3.42 -12.44 -12.04
CA TRP A 6 -4.44 -11.46 -11.64
C TRP A 6 -5.61 -12.06 -10.85
N GLU A 7 -5.78 -13.38 -10.89
CA GLU A 7 -6.78 -14.12 -10.13
C GLU A 7 -6.61 -13.92 -8.61
N GLY A 8 -5.38 -13.74 -8.13
CA GLY A 8 -5.09 -13.46 -6.72
C GLY A 8 -5.72 -12.16 -6.21
N LEU A 9 -5.58 -11.05 -6.95
CA LEU A 9 -6.22 -9.78 -6.57
C LEU A 9 -7.74 -9.84 -6.78
N SER A 10 -8.22 -10.43 -7.87
CA SER A 10 -9.66 -10.59 -8.11
C SER A 10 -10.33 -11.39 -6.99
N SER A 11 -9.73 -12.51 -6.56
CA SER A 11 -10.25 -13.32 -5.45
C SER A 11 -10.25 -12.60 -4.11
N MET A 12 -9.33 -11.64 -3.87
CA MET A 12 -9.42 -10.77 -2.70
C MET A 12 -10.67 -9.87 -2.74
N VAL A 13 -11.07 -9.41 -3.93
CA VAL A 13 -12.16 -8.44 -4.08
C VAL A 13 -13.53 -9.09 -4.29
N VAL A 14 -13.59 -10.32 -4.81
CA VAL A 14 -14.85 -11.05 -5.11
C VAL A 14 -15.53 -11.62 -3.84
N SER A 15 -14.94 -11.48 -2.66
CA SER A 15 -15.66 -11.71 -1.40
C SER A 15 -16.88 -10.77 -1.34
N HIS A 16 -18.09 -11.33 -1.22
CA HIS A 16 -19.39 -10.68 -1.50
C HIS A 16 -19.70 -9.38 -0.72
N SER A 17 -18.82 -8.94 0.17
CA SER A 17 -18.92 -7.71 0.97
C SER A 17 -18.29 -6.47 0.32
N LEU A 18 -17.38 -6.62 -0.65
CA LEU A 18 -16.58 -5.52 -1.21
C LEU A 18 -17.27 -4.78 -2.37
N ILE A 19 -18.47 -5.22 -2.75
CA ILE A 19 -19.28 -4.67 -3.86
C ILE A 19 -19.97 -3.35 -3.45
N LEU A 20 -20.26 -3.17 -2.16
CA LEU A 20 -21.04 -2.06 -1.60
C LEU A 20 -20.40 -0.65 -1.74
N PRO A 21 -19.09 -0.44 -1.57
CA PRO A 21 -18.51 0.91 -1.55
C PRO A 21 -18.46 1.59 -2.93
N VAL A 22 -18.20 0.84 -4.00
CA VAL A 22 -18.11 1.38 -5.37
C VAL A 22 -19.50 1.80 -5.86
N TYR A 23 -20.53 1.00 -5.58
CA TYR A 23 -21.92 1.34 -5.88
C TYR A 23 -22.41 2.56 -5.08
N ARG A 24 -22.04 2.69 -3.79
CA ARG A 24 -22.44 3.83 -2.95
C ARG A 24 -21.89 5.17 -3.44
N ARG A 25 -20.64 5.21 -3.94
CA ARG A 25 -20.06 6.45 -4.49
C ARG A 25 -20.76 6.94 -5.76
N LEU A 26 -21.32 6.02 -6.56
CA LEU A 26 -22.08 6.36 -7.77
C LEU A 26 -23.51 6.83 -7.44
N ILE A 27 -24.13 6.31 -6.39
CA ILE A 27 -25.53 6.61 -6.01
C ILE A 27 -25.68 7.96 -5.28
N LEU A 28 -24.65 8.47 -4.61
CA LEU A 28 -24.76 9.68 -3.75
C LEU A 28 -24.95 11.00 -4.51
N LEU A 29 -24.99 11.01 -5.85
CA LEU A 29 -25.14 12.22 -6.66
C LEU A 29 -26.60 12.67 -6.92
N GLN A 30 -27.63 11.98 -6.41
CA GLN A 30 -29.03 12.20 -6.83
C GLN A 30 -30.03 12.72 -5.77
N PHE A 31 -29.61 13.15 -4.58
CA PHE A 31 -30.59 13.48 -3.52
C PHE A 31 -30.90 14.99 -3.37
N TYR A 32 -32.03 15.44 -3.93
CA TYR A 32 -32.76 16.65 -3.51
C TYR A 32 -34.24 16.29 -3.29
N ILE A 33 -34.83 16.67 -2.16
CA ILE A 33 -36.20 16.30 -1.75
C ILE A 33 -37.14 17.50 -1.97
N PRO A 34 -38.14 17.42 -2.87
CA PRO A 34 -39.13 18.49 -3.01
C PRO A 34 -40.23 18.45 -1.93
N PRO A 35 -40.68 19.60 -1.36
CA PRO A 35 -41.56 19.65 -0.19
C PRO A 35 -43.06 19.29 -0.37
N TRP A 36 -43.54 18.91 -1.56
CA TRP A 36 -44.98 18.97 -1.86
C TRP A 36 -45.74 17.62 -2.06
N LEU A 37 -45.16 16.44 -1.78
CA LEU A 37 -45.90 15.19 -1.97
C LEU A 37 -46.81 14.80 -0.77
N PRO A 38 -48.10 14.47 -0.98
CA PRO A 38 -49.02 14.10 0.09
C PRO A 38 -48.73 12.70 0.68
N LYS A 39 -48.69 12.60 2.02
CA LYS A 39 -48.63 11.33 2.77
C LYS A 39 -49.94 10.55 2.60
N ARG A 40 -49.99 9.57 1.69
CA ARG A 40 -51.02 8.53 1.70
C ARG A 40 -50.57 7.35 2.56
N LEU A 41 -51.40 6.98 3.53
CA LEU A 41 -51.19 5.88 4.47
C LEU A 41 -50.97 4.55 3.72
N ALA A 42 -49.80 3.95 3.93
CA ALA A 42 -49.46 2.62 3.43
C ALA A 42 -50.48 1.59 3.93
N LYS A 43 -51.24 0.98 3.01
CA LYS A 43 -52.15 -0.12 3.33
C LYS A 43 -51.30 -1.39 3.50
N LYS A 44 -51.44 -2.06 4.65
CA LYS A 44 -50.71 -3.30 4.97
C LYS A 44 -51.14 -4.39 3.98
N MET A 45 -50.26 -4.82 3.08
CA MET A 45 -50.51 -5.97 2.21
C MET A 45 -50.40 -7.26 3.04
N SER A 46 -51.47 -8.06 3.06
CA SER A 46 -51.56 -9.36 3.74
C SER A 46 -51.82 -10.52 2.77
N ALA A 47 -51.65 -10.32 1.46
CA ALA A 47 -51.87 -11.32 0.43
C ALA A 47 -50.52 -11.78 -0.19
N PRO A 48 -50.41 -13.03 -0.67
CA PRO A 48 -49.24 -13.47 -1.43
C PRO A 48 -49.13 -12.62 -2.70
N ILE A 49 -47.94 -12.06 -2.95
CA ILE A 49 -47.65 -11.32 -4.18
C ILE A 49 -47.67 -12.34 -5.32
N ASN A 50 -48.66 -12.26 -6.20
CA ASN A 50 -48.65 -13.03 -7.43
C ASN A 50 -47.66 -12.37 -8.39
N THR A 51 -47.00 -13.12 -9.27
CA THR A 51 -46.02 -12.58 -10.24
C THR A 51 -46.68 -11.80 -11.38
N ASN A 52 -47.95 -11.42 -11.24
CA ASN A 52 -48.61 -10.56 -12.22
C ASN A 52 -48.06 -9.12 -12.11
N ASP A 53 -48.06 -8.42 -13.24
CA ASP A 53 -47.44 -7.10 -13.39
C ASP A 53 -48.04 -6.04 -12.43
N HIS A 54 -49.35 -6.08 -12.20
CA HIS A 54 -50.04 -5.14 -11.33
C HIS A 54 -49.67 -5.30 -9.83
N ASP A 55 -49.54 -6.54 -9.34
CA ASP A 55 -49.16 -6.83 -7.96
C ASP A 55 -47.70 -6.44 -7.69
N LEU A 56 -46.80 -6.64 -8.67
CA LEU A 56 -45.42 -6.17 -8.60
C LEU A 56 -45.36 -4.64 -8.52
N LYS A 57 -46.08 -3.93 -9.39
CA LYS A 57 -46.17 -2.45 -9.37
C LYS A 57 -46.75 -1.93 -8.05
N THR A 58 -47.79 -2.59 -7.52
CA THR A 58 -48.38 -2.25 -6.22
C THR A 58 -47.36 -2.40 -5.09
N TYR A 59 -46.56 -3.45 -5.11
CA TYR A 59 -45.46 -3.63 -4.16
C TYR A 59 -44.42 -2.50 -4.27
N ILE A 60 -43.97 -2.19 -5.49
CA ILE A 60 -42.98 -1.13 -5.75
C ILE A 60 -43.48 0.21 -5.20
N MET A 61 -44.71 0.59 -5.53
CA MET A 61 -45.38 1.79 -5.03
C MET A 61 -45.42 1.83 -3.49
N ASN A 62 -45.70 0.70 -2.84
CA ASN A 62 -45.70 0.62 -1.37
C ASN A 62 -44.30 0.78 -0.77
N GLU A 63 -43.25 0.29 -1.42
CA GLU A 63 -41.86 0.51 -0.95
C GLU A 63 -41.43 1.97 -1.16
N VAL A 64 -41.85 2.62 -2.25
CA VAL A 64 -41.67 4.07 -2.47
C VAL A 64 -42.35 4.88 -1.37
N ALA A 65 -43.59 4.55 -1.00
CA ALA A 65 -44.32 5.22 0.08
C ALA A 65 -43.66 5.04 1.47
N LYS A 66 -42.86 3.98 1.64
CA LYS A 66 -42.03 3.75 2.83
C LYS A 66 -40.66 4.43 2.77
N TYR A 67 -40.32 5.06 1.64
CA TYR A 67 -38.99 5.64 1.38
C TYR A 67 -37.84 4.62 1.50
N THR A 68 -38.10 3.34 1.21
CA THR A 68 -37.05 2.32 1.19
C THR A 68 -36.19 2.51 -0.07
N PRO A 69 -34.86 2.67 0.02
CA PRO A 69 -33.99 2.83 -1.16
C PRO A 69 -34.26 1.80 -2.27
N SER A 70 -34.26 2.24 -3.53
CA SER A 70 -34.69 1.42 -4.70
C SER A 70 -34.04 0.03 -4.73
N TYR A 71 -32.71 -0.03 -4.58
CA TYR A 71 -31.96 -1.28 -4.61
C TYR A 71 -32.28 -2.21 -3.42
N ASP A 72 -32.57 -1.65 -2.24
CA ASP A 72 -32.98 -2.45 -1.08
C ASP A 72 -34.37 -3.02 -1.27
N SER A 73 -35.29 -2.22 -1.82
CA SER A 73 -36.65 -2.62 -2.17
C SER A 73 -36.66 -3.76 -3.20
N TYR A 74 -35.82 -3.65 -4.24
CA TYR A 74 -35.63 -4.69 -5.25
C TYR A 74 -35.13 -6.01 -4.64
N ARG A 75 -34.08 -5.96 -3.81
CA ARG A 75 -33.55 -7.16 -3.14
C ARG A 75 -34.59 -7.84 -2.26
N LYS A 76 -35.44 -7.08 -1.57
CA LYS A 76 -36.56 -7.63 -0.79
C LYS A 76 -37.57 -8.32 -1.71
N LEU A 77 -37.94 -7.70 -2.84
CA LEU A 77 -38.86 -8.28 -3.81
C LEU A 77 -38.30 -9.59 -4.37
N CYS A 78 -37.05 -9.63 -4.83
CA CYS A 78 -36.43 -10.84 -5.38
C CYS A 78 -36.40 -12.00 -4.36
N LYS A 79 -36.24 -11.71 -3.06
CA LYS A 79 -36.34 -12.72 -2.00
C LYS A 79 -37.75 -13.27 -1.82
N LEU A 80 -38.78 -12.48 -2.14
CA LEU A 80 -40.18 -12.86 -1.99
C LEU A 80 -40.70 -13.64 -3.20
N VAL A 81 -40.35 -13.22 -4.43
CA VAL A 81 -40.97 -13.73 -5.67
C VAL A 81 -39.98 -14.32 -6.68
N GLY A 82 -38.68 -14.33 -6.38
CA GLY A 82 -37.61 -14.80 -7.27
C GLY A 82 -36.98 -13.68 -8.12
N TYR A 83 -35.79 -13.96 -8.68
CA TYR A 83 -35.03 -13.00 -9.49
C TYR A 83 -35.56 -12.84 -10.93
N ASP A 84 -36.40 -13.77 -11.39
CA ASP A 84 -36.96 -13.76 -12.74
C ASP A 84 -38.27 -12.97 -12.85
N ALA A 85 -38.86 -12.54 -11.73
CA ALA A 85 -40.15 -11.87 -11.69
C ALA A 85 -40.13 -10.46 -12.33
N ILE A 86 -39.06 -9.70 -12.10
CA ILE A 86 -38.84 -8.38 -12.71
C ILE A 86 -37.34 -8.08 -12.73
N LYS A 87 -36.83 -7.55 -13.84
CA LYS A 87 -35.41 -7.14 -13.93
C LYS A 87 -35.19 -5.82 -13.19
N TYR A 88 -33.99 -5.62 -12.63
CA TYR A 88 -33.67 -4.40 -11.91
C TYR A 88 -33.96 -3.09 -12.68
N PRO A 89 -33.61 -2.93 -13.97
CA PRO A 89 -33.92 -1.69 -14.70
C PRO A 89 -35.43 -1.42 -14.81
N ASP A 90 -36.24 -2.47 -14.94
CA ASP A 90 -37.70 -2.34 -15.01
C ASP A 90 -38.29 -1.98 -13.64
N PHE A 91 -37.77 -2.59 -12.57
CA PHE A 91 -38.10 -2.23 -11.21
C PHE A 91 -37.73 -0.77 -10.90
N GLU A 92 -36.50 -0.36 -11.24
CA GLU A 92 -35.96 0.98 -10.95
C GLU A 92 -36.75 2.06 -11.69
N PHE A 93 -37.12 1.79 -12.95
CA PHE A 93 -38.02 2.65 -13.72
C PHE A 93 -39.34 2.91 -12.98
N TRP A 94 -40.06 1.85 -12.59
CA TRP A 94 -41.35 1.99 -11.89
C TRP A 94 -41.17 2.63 -10.52
N TYR A 95 -40.08 2.31 -9.82
CA TYR A 95 -39.76 2.90 -8.52
C TYR A 95 -39.63 4.42 -8.62
N TYR A 96 -38.82 4.94 -9.56
CA TYR A 96 -38.64 6.38 -9.69
C TYR A 96 -39.86 7.07 -10.30
N ARG A 97 -40.59 6.41 -11.21
CA ARG A 97 -41.86 6.91 -11.72
C ARG A 97 -42.89 7.16 -10.59
N PHE A 98 -43.09 6.17 -9.72
CA PHE A 98 -43.99 6.33 -8.57
C PHE A 98 -43.44 7.31 -7.54
N TYR A 99 -42.11 7.39 -7.39
CA TYR A 99 -41.46 8.37 -6.53
C TYR A 99 -41.74 9.81 -6.96
N ASP A 100 -41.75 10.06 -8.28
CA ASP A 100 -42.07 11.36 -8.86
C ASP A 100 -43.59 11.66 -8.88
N GLY A 101 -44.43 10.72 -8.43
CA GLY A 101 -45.87 10.88 -8.31
C GLY A 101 -46.67 10.48 -9.56
N GLU A 102 -46.03 9.87 -10.56
CA GLU A 102 -46.67 9.39 -11.79
C GLU A 102 -47.30 8.00 -11.56
N MET A 103 -48.58 7.98 -11.19
CA MET A 103 -49.29 6.78 -10.69
C MET A 103 -50.03 5.98 -11.78
N ASP A 104 -49.69 6.18 -13.05
CA ASP A 104 -50.27 5.41 -14.15
C ASP A 104 -49.64 4.01 -14.21
N PHE A 105 -50.40 3.00 -13.80
CA PHE A 105 -49.96 1.60 -13.80
C PHE A 105 -49.89 1.02 -15.22
N ASP A 106 -50.62 1.59 -16.19
CA ASP A 106 -50.73 1.07 -17.55
C ASP A 106 -49.84 1.83 -18.55
N TYR A 107 -48.90 2.63 -18.04
CA TYR A 107 -48.00 3.42 -18.90
C TYR A 107 -47.21 2.54 -19.88
N ASP A 108 -47.31 2.90 -21.16
CA ASP A 108 -46.58 2.24 -22.23
C ASP A 108 -45.13 2.73 -22.30
N ARG A 109 -44.21 1.85 -21.90
CA ARG A 109 -42.76 2.08 -21.94
C ARG A 109 -42.15 1.90 -23.33
N SER A 110 -42.94 1.51 -24.34
CA SER A 110 -42.42 1.24 -25.68
C SER A 110 -41.80 2.49 -26.35
N ALA A 111 -42.26 3.68 -25.96
CA ALA A 111 -41.76 4.96 -26.44
C ALA A 111 -40.51 5.46 -25.67
N ASP A 112 -40.18 4.86 -24.53
CA ASP A 112 -39.04 5.30 -23.73
C ASP A 112 -37.70 4.86 -24.35
N PRO A 113 -36.62 5.64 -24.17
CA PRO A 113 -35.28 5.22 -24.56
C PRO A 113 -34.90 3.89 -23.89
N VAL A 114 -34.31 2.97 -24.66
CA VAL A 114 -33.79 1.72 -24.11
C VAL A 114 -32.80 2.01 -22.99
N PRO A 115 -32.93 1.39 -21.81
CA PRO A 115 -32.01 1.58 -20.70
C PRO A 115 -30.57 1.30 -21.13
N LYS A 116 -29.68 2.29 -20.93
CA LYS A 116 -28.26 2.14 -21.20
C LYS A 116 -27.60 1.26 -20.15
N THR A 117 -26.70 0.42 -20.60
CA THR A 117 -25.82 -0.39 -19.76
C THR A 117 -24.45 0.27 -19.64
N ILE A 118 -23.62 -0.23 -18.71
CA ILE A 118 -22.21 0.20 -18.62
C ILE A 118 -21.43 -0.04 -19.92
N MET A 119 -21.88 -0.97 -20.76
CA MET A 119 -21.26 -1.31 -22.04
C MET A 119 -21.57 -0.30 -23.14
N ASP A 120 -22.62 0.51 -22.97
CA ASP A 120 -22.96 1.61 -23.88
C ASP A 120 -22.12 2.87 -23.61
N MET A 121 -21.27 2.84 -22.57
CA MET A 121 -20.33 3.91 -22.26
C MET A 121 -19.15 3.90 -23.22
N SER A 122 -18.73 5.08 -23.70
CA SER A 122 -17.52 5.19 -24.53
C SER A 122 -16.28 4.67 -23.79
N VAL A 123 -15.37 4.03 -24.54
CA VAL A 123 -14.09 3.52 -24.00
C VAL A 123 -13.27 4.64 -23.34
N ILE A 124 -13.35 5.87 -23.85
CA ILE A 124 -12.65 7.03 -23.28
C ILE A 124 -13.12 7.33 -21.85
N LEU A 125 -14.44 7.30 -21.61
CA LEU A 125 -14.99 7.51 -20.27
C LEU A 125 -14.64 6.34 -19.35
N MET A 126 -14.74 5.10 -19.85
CA MET A 126 -14.36 3.90 -19.10
C MET A 126 -12.88 3.96 -18.68
N TYR A 127 -11.99 4.36 -19.59
CA TYR A 127 -10.57 4.54 -19.31
C TYR A 127 -10.31 5.59 -18.23
N LYS A 128 -11.03 6.73 -18.25
CA LYS A 128 -10.94 7.76 -17.21
C LYS A 128 -11.43 7.25 -15.85
N ILE A 129 -12.54 6.52 -15.82
CA ILE A 129 -13.08 5.93 -14.58
C ILE A 129 -12.09 4.93 -13.99
N THR A 130 -11.61 3.98 -14.80
CA THR A 130 -10.65 2.98 -14.33
C THR A 130 -9.32 3.60 -13.91
N GLY A 131 -8.90 4.69 -14.57
CA GLY A 131 -7.72 5.46 -14.20
C GLY A 131 -7.77 6.08 -12.81
N ASN A 132 -8.97 6.46 -12.33
CA ASN A 132 -9.18 7.02 -10.99
C ASN A 132 -9.26 5.96 -9.87
N LEU A 133 -9.27 4.68 -10.21
CA LEU A 133 -9.30 3.59 -9.24
C LEU A 133 -7.89 3.13 -8.90
N ASP A 134 -7.68 2.65 -7.67
CA ASP A 134 -6.40 2.03 -7.32
C ASP A 134 -6.26 0.61 -7.91
N PRO A 135 -5.05 0.03 -7.96
CA PRO A 135 -4.85 -1.29 -8.57
C PRO A 135 -5.68 -2.42 -7.95
N VAL A 136 -6.05 -2.32 -6.68
CA VAL A 136 -6.88 -3.34 -6.01
C VAL A 136 -8.33 -3.21 -6.45
N GLU A 137 -8.88 -1.99 -6.51
CA GLU A 137 -10.22 -1.74 -7.07
C GLU A 137 -10.33 -2.20 -8.52
N ARG A 138 -9.30 -1.88 -9.31
CA ARG A 138 -9.21 -2.30 -10.71
C ARG A 138 -9.29 -3.81 -10.89
N ALA A 139 -8.71 -4.59 -9.97
CA ALA A 139 -8.75 -6.05 -10.05
C ALA A 139 -10.18 -6.63 -10.05
N TYR A 140 -11.14 -5.95 -9.41
CA TYR A 140 -12.55 -6.31 -9.48
C TYR A 140 -13.14 -6.02 -10.85
N LEU A 141 -12.92 -4.82 -11.37
CA LEU A 141 -13.40 -4.46 -12.71
C LEU A 141 -12.86 -5.42 -13.77
N ARG A 142 -11.60 -5.84 -13.62
CA ARG A 142 -10.94 -6.81 -14.48
C ARG A 142 -11.67 -8.17 -14.55
N SER A 143 -12.40 -8.56 -13.52
CA SER A 143 -13.10 -9.86 -13.48
C SER A 143 -14.50 -9.84 -14.08
N MET A 144 -15.03 -8.66 -14.41
CA MET A 144 -16.41 -8.51 -14.87
C MET A 144 -16.61 -9.01 -16.31
N ASN A 145 -15.89 -8.43 -17.28
CA ASN A 145 -15.97 -8.84 -18.68
C ASN A 145 -14.70 -8.43 -19.45
N LYS A 146 -14.56 -8.93 -20.69
CA LYS A 146 -13.38 -8.72 -21.53
C LYS A 146 -13.07 -7.25 -21.82
N LEU A 147 -14.08 -6.42 -22.14
CA LEU A 147 -13.86 -5.01 -22.46
C LEU A 147 -13.36 -4.21 -21.25
N ILE A 148 -14.00 -4.40 -20.10
CA ILE A 148 -13.62 -3.75 -18.85
C ILE A 148 -12.22 -4.22 -18.43
N LYS A 149 -11.94 -5.52 -18.59
CA LYS A 149 -10.60 -6.08 -18.40
C LYS A 149 -9.56 -5.40 -19.27
N ASP A 150 -9.76 -5.35 -20.58
CA ASP A 150 -8.77 -4.78 -21.51
C ASP A 150 -8.52 -3.29 -21.22
N THR A 151 -9.58 -2.55 -20.87
CA THR A 151 -9.47 -1.14 -20.45
C THR A 151 -8.74 -1.00 -19.12
N THR A 152 -9.00 -1.88 -18.16
CA THR A 152 -8.33 -1.87 -16.86
C THR A 152 -6.85 -2.21 -16.98
N ASP A 153 -6.53 -3.19 -17.82
CA ASP A 153 -5.18 -3.70 -18.07
C ASP A 153 -4.28 -2.69 -18.81
N SER A 154 -4.89 -1.72 -19.49
CA SER A 154 -4.17 -0.62 -20.14
C SER A 154 -3.52 0.34 -19.15
N HIS A 155 -3.93 0.32 -17.88
CA HIS A 155 -3.31 1.12 -16.82
C HIS A 155 -2.19 0.35 -16.11
N ALA A 156 -1.08 1.03 -15.85
CA ALA A 156 0.01 0.44 -15.07
C ALA A 156 -0.45 0.11 -13.63
N PRO A 157 -0.13 -1.10 -13.10
CA PRO A 157 -0.40 -1.46 -11.72
C PRO A 157 0.67 -0.87 -10.79
N ILE A 158 0.46 0.39 -10.41
CA ILE A 158 1.38 1.16 -9.56
C ILE A 158 0.91 1.10 -8.10
N PHE A 159 1.76 0.58 -7.23
CA PHE A 159 1.60 0.60 -5.78
C PHE A 159 2.57 1.59 -5.16
N ASN A 160 2.04 2.61 -4.47
CA ASN A 160 2.86 3.56 -3.73
C ASN A 160 3.57 2.87 -2.58
N LYS A 161 2.86 2.00 -1.86
CA LYS A 161 3.42 1.25 -0.74
C LYS A 161 2.80 -0.14 -0.63
N ILE A 162 3.65 -1.16 -0.54
CA ILE A 162 3.26 -2.50 -0.09
C ILE A 162 3.93 -2.74 1.25
N LYS A 163 3.18 -3.20 2.25
CA LYS A 163 3.74 -3.63 3.53
C LYS A 163 3.37 -5.08 3.78
N ILE A 164 4.29 -5.90 4.23
CA ILE A 164 4.04 -7.30 4.60
C ILE A 164 4.64 -7.53 5.98
N TYR A 165 3.80 -8.00 6.90
CA TYR A 165 4.18 -8.35 8.26
C TYR A 165 3.88 -9.83 8.48
N VAL A 166 4.89 -10.57 8.92
CA VAL A 166 4.78 -12.00 9.23
C VAL A 166 5.07 -12.22 10.70
N SER A 167 4.15 -12.86 11.41
CA SER A 167 4.34 -13.38 12.76
C SER A 167 3.97 -14.86 12.81
N ASN A 168 4.13 -15.49 13.97
CA ASN A 168 3.70 -16.88 14.16
C ASN A 168 2.19 -17.07 13.94
N ASP A 169 1.39 -16.13 14.43
CA ASP A 169 -0.07 -16.27 14.49
C ASP A 169 -0.80 -15.52 13.38
N SER A 170 -0.12 -14.62 12.66
CA SER A 170 -0.73 -13.83 11.61
C SER A 170 0.23 -13.49 10.47
N LEU A 171 -0.32 -13.32 9.27
CA LEU A 171 0.34 -12.66 8.16
C LEU A 171 -0.57 -11.55 7.66
N SER A 172 -0.12 -10.31 7.77
CA SER A 172 -0.86 -9.16 7.24
C SER A 172 -0.09 -8.51 6.10
N TRP A 173 -0.84 -7.99 5.14
CA TRP A 173 -0.28 -7.19 4.06
C TRP A 173 -1.15 -5.99 3.76
N HIS A 174 -0.50 -4.91 3.38
CA HIS A 174 -1.13 -3.66 2.99
C HIS A 174 -0.79 -3.37 1.53
N LEU A 175 -1.81 -3.02 0.75
CA LEU A 175 -1.69 -2.52 -0.61
C LEU A 175 -2.18 -1.07 -0.59
N ASN A 176 -1.26 -0.12 -0.51
CA ASN A 176 -1.54 1.27 -0.15
C ASN A 176 -2.36 1.33 1.16
N GLU A 177 -3.56 1.89 1.11
CA GLU A 177 -4.47 2.04 2.26
C GLU A 177 -5.30 0.78 2.57
N LYS A 178 -5.26 -0.24 1.72
CA LYS A 178 -6.06 -1.47 1.88
C LYS A 178 -5.29 -2.49 2.69
N MET A 179 -5.89 -2.97 3.78
CA MET A 179 -5.30 -3.93 4.69
C MET A 179 -5.96 -5.30 4.57
N PHE A 180 -5.13 -6.33 4.59
CA PHE A 180 -5.53 -7.71 4.59
C PHE A 180 -4.78 -8.44 5.69
N MET A 181 -5.44 -9.40 6.33
CA MET A 181 -4.82 -10.17 7.41
C MET A 181 -5.29 -11.61 7.35
N CYS A 182 -4.35 -12.54 7.49
CA CYS A 182 -4.63 -13.96 7.63
C CYS A 182 -4.17 -14.37 9.02
N SER A 183 -5.09 -14.87 9.87
CA SER A 183 -4.78 -15.34 11.22
C SER A 183 -4.90 -16.85 11.31
N ARG A 184 -3.96 -17.49 12.02
CA ARG A 184 -3.94 -18.93 12.27
C ARG A 184 -5.19 -19.36 13.04
N LYS A 185 -5.72 -20.55 12.71
CA LYS A 185 -6.73 -21.29 13.47
C LYS A 185 -6.22 -22.72 13.68
N GLU A 186 -6.78 -23.45 14.64
CA GLU A 186 -6.43 -24.85 14.91
C GLU A 186 -6.46 -25.71 13.64
N ASN A 187 -7.53 -25.59 12.84
CA ASN A 187 -7.70 -26.26 11.56
C ASN A 187 -7.84 -25.24 10.41
N GLY A 188 -6.74 -24.54 10.09
CA GLY A 188 -6.67 -23.65 8.92
C GLY A 188 -6.40 -22.19 9.28
N CYS A 189 -7.16 -21.25 8.69
CA CYS A 189 -6.99 -19.83 8.93
C CYS A 189 -8.26 -19.00 8.65
N LEU A 190 -8.29 -17.78 9.20
CA LEU A 190 -9.28 -16.75 8.91
C LEU A 190 -8.62 -15.61 8.13
N VAL A 191 -9.22 -15.24 6.99
CA VAL A 191 -8.75 -14.14 6.15
C VAL A 191 -9.70 -12.95 6.29
N TRP A 192 -9.15 -11.83 6.73
CA TRP A 192 -9.83 -10.56 6.95
C TRP A 192 -9.51 -9.59 5.83
N PHE A 193 -10.54 -8.97 5.27
CA PHE A 193 -10.44 -7.94 4.25
C PHE A 193 -10.94 -6.63 4.83
N PHE A 194 -10.05 -5.67 5.09
CA PHE A 194 -10.42 -4.37 5.65
C PHE A 194 -10.56 -3.33 4.53
N THR A 195 -11.67 -2.59 4.56
CA THR A 195 -11.94 -1.51 3.60
C THR A 195 -11.86 -0.14 4.24
N THR A 196 -11.73 0.90 3.40
CA THR A 196 -11.68 2.31 3.80
C THR A 196 -12.94 2.84 4.50
N VAL A 197 -14.03 2.06 4.55
CA VAL A 197 -15.34 2.43 5.13
C VAL A 197 -15.67 1.69 6.43
N ASN A 198 -14.66 1.26 7.21
CA ASN A 198 -14.81 0.51 8.46
C ASN A 198 -15.59 -0.81 8.35
N SER A 199 -15.85 -1.30 7.14
CA SER A 199 -16.40 -2.64 6.93
C SER A 199 -15.28 -3.65 6.70
N TYR A 200 -15.44 -4.83 7.29
CA TYR A 200 -14.57 -5.99 7.06
C TYR A 200 -15.40 -7.19 6.59
N SER A 201 -14.77 -8.07 5.81
CA SER A 201 -15.26 -9.44 5.62
C SER A 201 -14.25 -10.44 6.14
N VAL A 202 -14.77 -11.62 6.48
CA VAL A 202 -13.99 -12.75 6.94
C VAL A 202 -14.29 -13.95 6.06
N ILE A 203 -13.24 -14.64 5.62
CA ILE A 203 -13.34 -15.92 4.94
C ILE A 203 -12.60 -16.95 5.78
N GLU A 204 -13.25 -18.06 6.07
CA GLU A 204 -12.60 -19.22 6.66
C GLU A 204 -11.99 -20.10 5.57
N SER A 205 -10.81 -20.65 5.84
CA SER A 205 -10.13 -21.59 4.95
C SER A 205 -9.54 -22.73 5.77
N ASP A 206 -9.66 -23.94 5.26
CA ASP A 206 -9.00 -25.16 5.74
C ASP A 206 -7.46 -25.14 5.55
N LYS A 207 -6.98 -24.37 4.57
CA LYS A 207 -5.55 -24.18 4.31
C LYS A 207 -4.84 -23.46 5.46
N SER A 208 -3.56 -23.77 5.66
CA SER A 208 -2.70 -23.03 6.59
C SER A 208 -2.62 -21.55 6.23
N MET A 209 -2.39 -20.73 7.26
CA MET A 209 -2.26 -19.27 7.14
C MET A 209 -1.26 -18.85 6.06
N MET A 210 -0.07 -19.47 6.05
CA MET A 210 0.97 -19.15 5.07
C MET A 210 0.53 -19.56 3.66
N ARG A 211 0.07 -20.80 3.47
CA ARG A 211 -0.36 -21.29 2.15
C ARG A 211 -1.48 -20.43 1.57
N LYS A 212 -2.43 -20.00 2.41
CA LYS A 212 -3.53 -19.12 1.99
C LYS A 212 -3.00 -17.73 1.60
N SER A 213 -2.14 -17.13 2.41
CA SER A 213 -1.54 -15.81 2.15
C SER A 213 -0.65 -15.79 0.91
N LEU A 214 0.15 -16.85 0.69
CA LEU A 214 0.96 -16.98 -0.53
C LEU A 214 0.12 -17.16 -1.79
N GLY A 215 -1.08 -17.74 -1.68
CA GLY A 215 -2.05 -17.78 -2.78
C GLY A 215 -2.49 -16.40 -3.26
N TYR A 216 -2.35 -15.39 -2.41
CA TYR A 216 -2.67 -14.00 -2.70
C TYR A 216 -1.44 -13.17 -3.12
N LEU A 217 -0.31 -13.33 -2.41
CA LEU A 217 0.90 -12.56 -2.65
C LEU A 217 1.68 -13.02 -3.90
N ARG A 218 1.73 -14.32 -4.20
CA ARG A 218 2.47 -14.82 -5.37
C ARG A 218 1.90 -14.28 -6.70
N PRO A 219 0.57 -14.29 -6.92
CA PRO A 219 0.02 -13.70 -8.14
C PRO A 219 0.28 -12.19 -8.25
N LEU A 220 0.18 -11.46 -7.13
CA LEU A 220 0.41 -10.01 -7.07
C LEU A 220 1.78 -9.61 -7.66
N PHE A 221 2.87 -10.26 -7.22
CA PHE A 221 4.20 -9.96 -7.73
C PHE A 221 4.50 -10.57 -9.12
N LYS A 222 3.57 -11.35 -9.69
CA LYS A 222 3.64 -11.84 -11.08
C LYS A 222 2.86 -10.97 -12.06
N ILE A 223 2.29 -9.86 -11.60
CA ILE A 223 1.60 -8.92 -12.45
C ILE A 223 2.61 -8.29 -13.43
N PRO A 224 2.38 -8.37 -14.75
CA PRO A 224 3.28 -7.75 -15.72
C PRO A 224 3.39 -6.24 -15.50
N ASN A 225 4.62 -5.72 -15.55
CA ASN A 225 4.92 -4.30 -15.37
C ASN A 225 4.41 -3.70 -14.04
N ILE A 226 4.28 -4.53 -12.99
CA ILE A 226 4.00 -4.03 -11.65
C ILE A 226 5.09 -3.04 -11.22
N GLN A 227 4.67 -1.91 -10.68
CA GLN A 227 5.57 -0.91 -10.14
C GLN A 227 5.28 -0.75 -8.66
N VAL A 228 6.22 -1.11 -7.81
CA VAL A 228 6.13 -0.91 -6.36
C VAL A 228 7.15 0.13 -5.97
N ASN A 229 6.68 1.31 -5.54
CA ASN A 229 7.57 2.41 -5.17
C ASN A 229 8.30 2.10 -3.87
N HIS A 230 7.61 1.52 -2.89
CA HIS A 230 8.22 1.15 -1.62
C HIS A 230 7.61 -0.14 -1.05
N LEU A 231 8.47 -1.09 -0.70
CA LEU A 231 8.13 -2.36 -0.09
C LEU A 231 8.65 -2.39 1.35
N PHE A 232 7.77 -2.67 2.30
CA PHE A 232 8.14 -2.90 3.68
C PHE A 232 7.96 -4.39 4.01
N LEU A 233 9.00 -5.03 4.52
CA LEU A 233 9.01 -6.43 4.91
C LEU A 233 9.40 -6.54 6.39
N ALA A 234 8.52 -7.10 7.22
CA ALA A 234 8.83 -7.39 8.61
C ALA A 234 8.50 -8.82 8.99
N MET A 235 9.34 -9.37 9.87
CA MET A 235 9.15 -10.68 10.48
C MET A 235 9.49 -10.60 11.96
N THR A 236 8.52 -10.92 12.82
CA THR A 236 8.70 -10.89 14.28
C THR A 236 9.01 -12.26 14.87
N ASP A 237 8.79 -13.34 14.12
CA ASP A 237 8.98 -14.69 14.60
C ASP A 237 9.55 -15.61 13.50
N PRO A 238 10.44 -16.56 13.81
CA PRO A 238 10.86 -17.58 12.86
C PRO A 238 9.68 -18.45 12.44
N THR A 239 9.46 -18.59 11.13
CA THR A 239 8.43 -19.48 10.57
C THR A 239 9.07 -20.60 9.76
N GLN A 240 8.53 -21.82 9.88
CA GLN A 240 8.99 -22.98 9.11
C GLN A 240 8.73 -22.81 7.60
N ASP A 241 7.77 -21.97 7.22
CA ASP A 241 7.40 -21.72 5.83
C ASP A 241 8.13 -20.51 5.20
N LEU A 242 9.23 -20.07 5.81
CA LEU A 242 9.98 -18.90 5.35
C LEU A 242 10.47 -19.05 3.89
N ASP A 243 10.94 -20.24 3.52
CA ASP A 243 11.39 -20.52 2.14
C ASP A 243 10.26 -20.37 1.13
N ALA A 244 9.05 -20.80 1.48
CA ALA A 244 7.89 -20.67 0.60
C ALA A 244 7.49 -19.20 0.38
N PHE A 245 7.73 -18.34 1.38
CA PHE A 245 7.53 -16.90 1.31
C PHE A 245 8.62 -16.20 0.51
N LEU A 246 9.89 -16.52 0.76
CA LEU A 246 11.03 -15.92 0.06
C LEU A 246 11.19 -16.41 -1.39
N ALA A 247 10.51 -17.49 -1.77
CA ALA A 247 10.36 -17.88 -3.17
C ALA A 247 9.52 -16.87 -4.00
N ILE A 248 8.90 -15.86 -3.36
CA ILE A 248 8.34 -14.71 -4.06
C ILE A 248 9.50 -13.82 -4.52
N GLN A 249 9.59 -13.61 -5.84
CA GLN A 249 10.47 -12.59 -6.39
C GLN A 249 9.81 -11.23 -6.22
N PHE A 250 10.35 -10.41 -5.31
CA PHE A 250 9.79 -9.11 -5.00
C PHE A 250 10.34 -8.04 -5.95
N HIS A 251 9.43 -7.31 -6.59
CA HIS A 251 9.73 -6.16 -7.45
C HIS A 251 9.48 -4.88 -6.66
N ALA A 252 10.50 -4.03 -6.48
CA ALA A 252 10.36 -2.74 -5.80
C ALA A 252 11.53 -1.79 -6.09
N LYS A 253 11.26 -0.48 -6.12
CA LYS A 253 12.30 0.57 -6.19
C LYS A 253 12.97 0.84 -4.85
N SER A 254 12.22 0.71 -3.76
CA SER A 254 12.71 0.91 -2.41
C SER A 254 12.25 -0.23 -1.51
N VAL A 255 13.12 -0.67 -0.59
CA VAL A 255 12.76 -1.67 0.43
C VAL A 255 13.13 -1.18 1.84
N GLU A 256 12.26 -1.48 2.81
CA GLU A 256 12.58 -1.48 4.24
C GLU A 256 12.42 -2.90 4.79
N ILE A 257 13.46 -3.44 5.43
CA ILE A 257 13.49 -4.78 6.02
C ILE A 257 13.63 -4.65 7.54
N SER A 258 12.76 -5.33 8.28
CA SER A 258 12.75 -5.36 9.74
C SER A 258 12.56 -6.79 10.24
N VAL A 259 13.67 -7.50 10.47
CA VAL A 259 13.67 -8.92 10.88
C VAL A 259 14.49 -9.13 12.15
N LEU A 260 14.55 -10.35 12.68
CA LEU A 260 15.12 -10.66 14.00
C LEU A 260 16.62 -10.98 14.01
N ASN A 261 17.19 -11.40 12.89
CA ASN A 261 18.63 -11.70 12.80
C ASN A 261 19.19 -11.41 11.40
N ILE A 262 20.52 -11.48 11.30
CA ILE A 262 21.21 -11.17 10.04
C ILE A 262 20.95 -12.19 8.94
N GLU A 263 20.83 -13.47 9.30
CA GLU A 263 20.65 -14.54 8.31
C GLU A 263 19.29 -14.37 7.63
N GLN A 264 18.27 -13.99 8.40
CA GLN A 264 16.99 -13.55 7.84
C GLN A 264 17.17 -12.30 6.96
N THR A 265 17.95 -11.31 7.38
CA THR A 265 18.20 -10.10 6.58
C THR A 265 18.77 -10.46 5.20
N PHE A 266 19.78 -11.35 5.16
CA PHE A 266 20.39 -11.83 3.93
C PHE A 266 19.39 -12.58 3.04
N ARG A 267 18.59 -13.46 3.64
CA ARG A 267 17.56 -14.23 2.92
C ARG A 267 16.48 -13.33 2.33
N PHE A 268 16.05 -12.28 3.03
CA PHE A 268 15.11 -11.28 2.51
C PHE A 268 15.73 -10.42 1.41
N LEU A 269 16.97 -9.96 1.58
CA LEU A 269 17.70 -9.25 0.53
C LEU A 269 17.82 -10.08 -0.75
N SER A 270 18.12 -11.38 -0.61
CA SER A 270 18.28 -12.31 -1.73
C SER A 270 17.00 -12.53 -2.53
N ALA A 271 15.82 -12.28 -1.95
CA ALA A 271 14.53 -12.40 -2.63
C ALA A 271 14.18 -11.16 -3.49
N LEU A 272 15.02 -10.12 -3.45
CA LEU A 272 14.83 -8.87 -4.18
C LEU A 272 15.75 -8.78 -5.40
N ASN A 273 15.25 -8.15 -6.46
CA ASN A 273 16.02 -7.89 -7.67
C ASN A 273 16.98 -6.71 -7.48
N PRO A 274 18.30 -6.90 -7.58
CA PRO A 274 19.27 -5.84 -7.31
C PRO A 274 19.15 -4.69 -8.33
N GLY A 275 18.94 -4.97 -9.62
CA GLY A 275 18.87 -3.95 -10.67
C GLY A 275 17.60 -3.07 -10.65
N GLU A 276 16.59 -3.43 -9.85
CA GLU A 276 15.37 -2.63 -9.67
C GLU A 276 15.43 -1.76 -8.40
N LEU A 277 16.25 -2.14 -7.42
CA LEU A 277 16.34 -1.50 -6.10
C LEU A 277 17.23 -0.26 -6.14
N GLU A 278 16.62 0.90 -5.98
CA GLU A 278 17.33 2.17 -5.84
C GLU A 278 17.63 2.49 -4.37
N SER A 279 16.78 2.07 -3.44
CA SER A 279 16.89 2.41 -2.01
C SER A 279 16.70 1.22 -1.08
N ILE A 280 17.60 1.05 -0.12
CA ILE A 280 17.55 -0.04 0.87
C ILE A 280 17.58 0.55 2.28
N TYR A 281 16.64 0.15 3.13
CA TYR A 281 16.66 0.43 4.56
C TYR A 281 16.63 -0.87 5.37
N LEU A 282 17.70 -1.15 6.11
CA LEU A 282 17.77 -2.26 7.05
C LEU A 282 17.56 -1.74 8.48
N ARG A 283 16.41 -2.07 9.07
CA ARG A 283 16.10 -1.78 10.48
C ARG A 283 16.75 -2.88 11.33
N ALA A 284 17.68 -2.46 12.19
CA ALA A 284 18.68 -3.36 12.76
C ALA A 284 18.23 -4.22 13.93
N ILE A 285 19.06 -5.26 14.08
CA ILE A 285 19.36 -6.06 15.27
C ILE A 285 20.78 -5.67 15.70
N GLU A 286 21.12 -5.77 17.00
CA GLU A 286 22.48 -5.55 17.48
C GLU A 286 23.48 -6.43 16.70
N MET A 287 24.40 -5.79 15.97
CA MET A 287 25.43 -6.47 15.18
C MET A 287 26.76 -6.39 15.93
N ASN A 288 27.22 -7.52 16.46
CA ASN A 288 28.53 -7.63 17.11
C ASN A 288 29.54 -8.44 16.28
N ASP A 289 29.16 -8.93 15.09
CA ASP A 289 30.00 -9.78 14.23
C ASP A 289 30.39 -9.05 12.93
N ARG A 290 31.69 -8.81 12.74
CA ARG A 290 32.25 -8.09 11.57
C ARG A 290 32.14 -8.88 10.27
N ASP A 291 32.26 -10.21 10.31
CA ASP A 291 32.18 -11.04 9.10
C ASP A 291 30.78 -10.98 8.49
N GLN A 292 29.79 -10.96 9.38
CA GLN A 292 28.38 -10.79 9.09
C GLN A 292 28.06 -9.44 8.43
N ILE A 293 28.62 -8.33 8.95
CA ILE A 293 28.49 -6.99 8.34
C ILE A 293 29.09 -6.99 6.94
N SER A 294 30.32 -7.50 6.79
CA SER A 294 31.00 -7.56 5.50
C SER A 294 30.19 -8.32 4.46
N ARG A 295 29.60 -9.46 4.83
CA ARG A 295 28.73 -10.25 3.95
C ARG A 295 27.50 -9.48 3.44
N ILE A 296 26.89 -8.61 4.25
CA ILE A 296 25.78 -7.75 3.80
C ILE A 296 26.27 -6.71 2.79
N LEU A 297 27.36 -6.02 3.11
CA LEU A 297 27.90 -4.95 2.26
C LEU A 297 28.31 -5.47 0.88
N GLU A 298 28.71 -6.74 0.79
CA GLU A 298 29.10 -7.39 -0.46
C GLU A 298 27.95 -7.91 -1.33
N THR A 299 26.69 -7.77 -0.88
CA THR A 299 25.52 -8.18 -1.68
C THR A 299 25.34 -7.33 -2.94
N GLU A 300 24.88 -7.95 -4.03
CA GLU A 300 24.58 -7.25 -5.28
C GLU A 300 23.51 -6.17 -5.09
N GLN A 301 22.54 -6.41 -4.20
CA GLN A 301 21.49 -5.45 -3.88
C GLN A 301 22.09 -4.15 -3.31
N LEU A 302 23.04 -4.22 -2.37
CA LEU A 302 23.69 -3.02 -1.83
C LEU A 302 24.68 -2.38 -2.80
N LYS A 303 25.40 -3.18 -3.59
CA LYS A 303 26.36 -2.69 -4.59
C LYS A 303 25.70 -1.91 -5.73
N GLN A 304 24.45 -2.22 -6.06
CA GLN A 304 23.70 -1.57 -7.14
C GLN A 304 22.74 -0.48 -6.65
N ALA A 305 22.44 -0.44 -5.34
CA ALA A 305 21.60 0.60 -4.77
C ALA A 305 22.23 1.99 -4.86
N LYS A 306 21.39 3.03 -4.84
CA LYS A 306 21.80 4.44 -4.83
C LYS A 306 21.73 5.04 -3.42
N HIS A 307 20.77 4.57 -2.63
CA HIS A 307 20.49 5.09 -1.30
C HIS A 307 20.45 3.94 -0.28
N VAL A 308 21.25 4.04 0.79
CA VAL A 308 21.33 2.95 1.78
C VAL A 308 21.23 3.49 3.20
N LYS A 309 20.26 2.97 3.97
CA LYS A 309 20.14 3.23 5.40
C LYS A 309 20.35 1.94 6.16
N LEU A 310 21.31 1.92 7.07
CA LEU A 310 21.66 0.77 7.88
C LEU A 310 21.64 1.18 9.34
N ARG A 311 20.83 0.53 10.18
CA ARG A 311 20.86 0.82 11.62
C ARG A 311 21.98 0.02 12.33
N MET A 312 23.14 -0.15 11.69
CA MET A 312 24.30 -0.86 12.25
C MET A 312 25.49 0.08 12.39
N VAL A 313 26.47 -0.30 13.19
CA VAL A 313 27.73 0.43 13.34
C VAL A 313 28.72 -0.02 12.27
N LEU A 314 29.31 0.93 11.54
CA LEU A 314 30.36 0.72 10.55
C LEU A 314 31.61 1.53 10.91
N ASP A 315 32.76 1.08 10.42
CA ASP A 315 34.05 1.76 10.59
C ASP A 315 34.42 2.61 9.35
N GLY A 316 35.60 3.24 9.40
CA GLY A 316 36.10 4.08 8.31
C GLY A 316 36.49 3.31 7.04
N GLU A 317 36.83 2.02 7.13
CA GLU A 317 37.17 1.19 5.97
C GLU A 317 35.91 0.79 5.20
N ASP A 318 34.83 0.49 5.91
CA ASP A 318 33.52 0.22 5.31
C ASP A 318 33.00 1.40 4.47
N LEU A 319 33.35 2.64 4.85
CA LEU A 319 32.94 3.85 4.13
C LEU A 319 33.37 3.84 2.66
N LEU A 320 34.55 3.29 2.36
CA LEU A 320 35.07 3.19 0.98
C LEU A 320 34.19 2.30 0.09
N LYS A 321 33.44 1.36 0.68
CA LYS A 321 32.48 0.51 -0.03
C LYS A 321 31.24 1.27 -0.50
N PHE A 322 31.06 2.52 -0.06
CA PHE A 322 29.89 3.35 -0.38
C PHE A 322 30.16 4.45 -1.41
N LYS A 323 31.31 4.42 -2.09
CA LYS A 323 31.67 5.40 -3.13
C LYS A 323 30.65 5.51 -4.27
N HIS A 324 29.87 4.45 -4.53
CA HIS A 324 28.83 4.40 -5.55
C HIS A 324 27.49 4.95 -5.08
N LEU A 325 27.32 5.17 -3.77
CA LEU A 325 26.07 5.65 -3.20
C LEU A 325 25.93 7.16 -3.37
N ARG A 326 24.71 7.59 -3.68
CA ARG A 326 24.31 8.99 -3.66
C ARG A 326 24.00 9.46 -2.26
N SER A 327 23.36 8.61 -1.47
CA SER A 327 23.16 8.91 -0.06
C SER A 327 23.21 7.70 0.85
N PHE A 328 23.66 7.91 2.09
CA PHE A 328 23.67 6.85 3.07
C PHE A 328 23.43 7.32 4.50
N LYS A 329 22.86 6.45 5.33
CA LYS A 329 22.67 6.70 6.76
C LYS A 329 23.05 5.47 7.57
N PHE A 330 24.03 5.59 8.46
CA PHE A 330 24.39 4.48 9.34
C PHE A 330 24.97 4.90 10.67
N GLY A 331 25.04 3.94 11.59
CA GLY A 331 25.76 4.07 12.84
C GLY A 331 27.25 4.17 12.59
N PHE A 332 27.91 5.14 13.17
CA PHE A 332 29.34 5.31 13.06
C PHE A 332 29.90 5.37 14.48
N ILE A 333 30.77 4.41 14.80
CA ILE A 333 31.68 4.55 15.93
C ILE A 333 32.97 5.06 15.30
N PRO A 334 33.37 6.30 15.55
CA PRO A 334 34.73 6.72 15.27
C PRO A 334 35.62 5.88 16.18
N ASP A 335 36.09 4.74 15.70
CA ASP A 335 37.38 4.31 16.17
C ASP A 335 38.34 5.39 15.67
N VAL A 336 39.10 6.00 16.57
CA VAL A 336 39.93 7.19 16.31
C VAL A 336 39.15 8.52 16.34
N LEU A 337 38.96 9.05 17.56
CA LEU A 337 38.69 10.48 17.84
C LEU A 337 39.74 11.45 17.23
N ALA A 338 40.73 10.96 16.46
CA ALA A 338 41.78 11.73 15.85
C ALA A 338 41.67 11.92 14.32
N ASN A 339 40.59 11.50 13.62
CA ASN A 339 40.55 11.76 12.17
C ASN A 339 39.16 11.86 11.51
N PHE A 340 38.22 12.61 12.11
CA PHE A 340 36.98 12.97 11.41
C PHE A 340 37.24 13.73 10.10
N ARG A 341 38.37 14.46 10.00
CA ARG A 341 38.86 15.03 8.72
C ARG A 341 39.03 13.98 7.64
N ARG A 342 39.61 12.82 7.96
CA ARG A 342 39.76 11.70 7.01
C ARG A 342 38.41 11.19 6.49
N VAL A 343 37.37 11.20 7.33
CA VAL A 343 36.01 10.85 6.89
C VAL A 343 35.51 11.84 5.84
N LEU A 344 35.73 13.15 6.07
CA LEU A 344 35.38 14.19 5.10
C LEU A 344 36.19 14.07 3.80
N GLU A 345 37.50 13.79 3.90
CA GLU A 345 38.36 13.53 2.74
C GLU A 345 37.83 12.34 1.92
N ILE A 346 37.52 11.22 2.56
CA ILE A 346 36.96 10.04 1.89
C ILE A 346 35.63 10.40 1.20
N ILE A 347 34.68 11.02 1.92
CA ILE A 347 33.37 11.40 1.37
C ILE A 347 33.52 12.39 0.21
N SER A 348 34.44 13.35 0.32
CA SER A 348 34.69 14.34 -0.71
C SER A 348 35.18 13.73 -2.03
N SER A 349 35.80 12.55 -1.97
CA SER A 349 36.24 11.80 -3.16
C SER A 349 35.11 11.08 -3.90
N PHE A 350 33.90 11.03 -3.34
CA PHE A 350 32.78 10.31 -3.94
C PHE A 350 32.08 11.17 -5.00
N GLU A 351 32.23 10.81 -6.26
CA GLU A 351 31.68 11.57 -7.40
C GLU A 351 30.15 11.72 -7.35
N GLN A 352 29.44 10.65 -6.96
CA GLN A 352 27.98 10.62 -6.96
C GLN A 352 27.35 11.09 -5.65
N PHE A 353 28.17 11.47 -4.66
CA PHE A 353 27.69 11.77 -3.32
C PHE A 353 26.82 13.03 -3.29
N GLU A 354 25.64 12.89 -2.70
CA GLU A 354 24.66 13.97 -2.48
C GLU A 354 24.57 14.29 -0.97
N SER A 355 24.43 13.27 -0.11
CA SER A 355 24.32 13.47 1.35
C SER A 355 24.58 12.21 2.18
N CYS A 356 24.93 12.37 3.45
CA CYS A 356 24.87 11.28 4.42
C CYS A 356 24.47 11.73 5.83
N GLU A 357 24.03 10.75 6.62
CA GLU A 357 23.75 10.91 8.04
C GLU A 357 24.53 9.87 8.85
N LEU A 358 25.50 10.33 9.63
CA LEU A 358 26.32 9.48 10.49
C LEU A 358 25.78 9.53 11.92
N ARG A 359 25.36 8.39 12.45
CA ARG A 359 24.72 8.29 13.76
C ARG A 359 25.68 7.82 14.83
N HIS A 360 25.75 8.52 15.95
CA HIS A 360 26.57 8.11 17.09
C HIS A 360 25.73 7.56 18.24
N PHE A 361 26.11 6.43 18.84
CA PHE A 361 25.31 5.72 19.85
C PHE A 361 25.79 5.85 21.32
N TYR A 362 27.06 6.22 21.59
CA TYR A 362 27.66 5.97 22.93
C TYR A 362 28.42 7.11 23.64
N LEU A 363 28.72 8.26 23.03
CA LEU A 363 29.52 9.31 23.69
C LEU A 363 28.65 10.24 24.56
N ASP A 364 29.21 11.23 25.24
CA ASP A 364 28.47 12.38 25.79
C ASP A 364 28.26 13.46 24.68
N HIS A 365 27.16 14.22 24.71
CA HIS A 365 26.79 15.22 23.68
C HIS A 365 27.86 16.31 23.55
N ASP A 366 28.25 16.88 24.68
CA ASP A 366 29.27 17.92 24.73
C ASP A 366 30.64 17.37 24.30
N PHE A 367 30.99 16.14 24.69
CA PHE A 367 32.27 15.54 24.30
C PHE A 367 32.37 15.30 22.79
N LEU A 368 31.30 14.77 22.16
CA LEU A 368 31.30 14.53 20.71
C LEU A 368 31.37 15.84 19.92
N LEU A 369 30.52 16.82 20.27
CA LEU A 369 30.51 18.12 19.60
C LEU A 369 31.85 18.83 19.75
N ARG A 370 32.42 18.83 20.96
CA ARG A 370 33.73 19.44 21.21
C ARG A 370 34.83 18.74 20.42
N THR A 371 34.87 17.40 20.44
CA THR A 371 35.91 16.67 19.72
C THR A 371 35.84 16.87 18.20
N ILE A 372 34.63 16.85 17.63
CA ILE A 372 34.45 17.14 16.20
C ILE A 372 34.77 18.61 15.89
N GLY A 373 34.33 19.54 16.72
CA GLY A 373 34.66 20.97 16.58
C GLY A 373 36.17 21.22 16.59
N GLU A 374 36.89 20.65 17.55
CA GLU A 374 38.36 20.74 17.66
C GLU A 374 39.03 20.13 16.43
N ALA A 375 38.60 18.94 15.99
CA ALA A 375 39.13 18.30 14.80
C ALA A 375 38.88 19.13 13.53
N LEU A 376 37.78 19.87 13.45
CA LEU A 376 37.45 20.77 12.34
C LEU A 376 38.12 22.14 12.47
N GLY A 377 38.76 22.44 13.61
CA GLY A 377 39.38 23.74 13.88
C GLY A 377 38.36 24.86 14.16
N GLU A 378 37.14 24.50 14.57
CA GLU A 378 36.10 25.46 14.94
C GLU A 378 36.36 26.04 16.34
N GLU A 379 36.07 27.32 16.53
CA GLU A 379 36.08 27.93 17.86
C GLU A 379 34.87 27.45 18.66
N ILE A 380 35.14 26.71 19.73
CA ILE A 380 34.10 26.11 20.54
C ILE A 380 33.76 27.03 21.71
N PRO A 381 32.54 27.60 21.77
CA PRO A 381 32.14 28.42 22.91
C PRO A 381 32.17 27.65 24.23
N PHE A 382 32.43 28.40 25.30
CA PHE A 382 32.32 27.91 26.67
C PHE A 382 30.84 27.79 27.05
N GLY A 383 30.40 26.59 27.49
CA GLY A 383 28.99 26.30 27.81
C GLY A 383 28.38 25.18 26.95
N PRO A 384 27.07 24.90 27.10
CA PRO A 384 26.39 23.82 26.38
C PRO A 384 26.33 24.12 24.88
N LEU A 385 26.80 23.18 24.05
CA LEU A 385 26.77 23.30 22.59
C LEU A 385 25.54 22.58 22.06
N LYS A 386 24.65 23.30 21.38
CA LYS A 386 23.46 22.71 20.76
C LYS A 386 23.65 22.31 19.32
N THR A 387 24.49 23.05 18.59
CA THR A 387 24.67 22.83 17.16
C THR A 387 26.07 23.21 16.70
N ILE A 388 26.66 22.41 15.81
CA ILE A 388 27.85 22.77 15.06
C ILE A 388 27.49 22.80 13.57
N LYS A 389 27.86 23.90 12.89
CA LYS A 389 27.77 24.04 11.44
C LYS A 389 29.15 24.31 10.91
N HIS A 390 29.64 23.42 10.05
CA HIS A 390 30.98 23.54 9.47
C HIS A 390 30.90 23.44 7.94
N ARG A 391 31.78 24.15 7.26
CA ARG A 391 31.94 24.07 5.80
C ARG A 391 33.33 23.53 5.49
N TYR A 392 33.37 22.38 4.86
CA TYR A 392 34.61 21.76 4.39
C TYR A 392 34.73 21.96 2.88
N GLN A 393 35.70 22.77 2.45
CA GLN A 393 35.96 23.01 1.02
C GLN A 393 36.52 21.73 0.39
N ILE A 394 35.93 21.29 -0.73
CA ILE A 394 36.50 20.17 -1.49
C ILE A 394 37.73 20.70 -2.25
N PRO A 395 38.92 20.11 -2.09
CA PRO A 395 40.12 20.54 -2.80
C PRO A 395 39.86 20.59 -4.31
N GLU A 396 40.34 21.65 -4.97
CA GLU A 396 40.27 21.83 -6.42
C GLU A 396 38.84 21.91 -7.01
N SER A 397 37.82 22.07 -6.16
CA SER A 397 36.42 22.24 -6.54
C SER A 397 35.83 23.49 -5.92
N ASN A 398 34.83 24.09 -6.59
CA ASN A 398 34.01 25.14 -5.99
C ASN A 398 32.98 24.56 -5.00
N GLU A 399 32.78 23.24 -5.04
CA GLU A 399 31.87 22.52 -4.15
C GLU A 399 32.42 22.44 -2.73
N TYR A 400 31.52 22.34 -1.76
CA TYR A 400 31.86 22.15 -0.36
C TYR A 400 30.90 21.19 0.34
N LEU A 401 31.37 20.53 1.40
CA LEU A 401 30.52 19.73 2.28
C LEU A 401 30.00 20.63 3.40
N LYS A 402 28.67 20.74 3.50
CA LYS A 402 28.01 21.37 4.64
C LYS A 402 27.77 20.30 5.69
N LEU A 403 28.38 20.49 6.87
CA LEU A 403 28.10 19.69 8.06
C LEU A 403 27.15 20.43 8.99
N GLU A 404 26.19 19.68 9.52
CA GLU A 404 25.25 20.13 10.52
C GLU A 404 25.07 19.03 11.57
N ILE A 405 25.43 19.35 12.80
CA ILE A 405 25.26 18.48 13.96
C ILE A 405 24.22 19.15 14.85
N GLU A 406 23.09 18.48 15.09
CA GLU A 406 21.99 18.99 15.89
C GLU A 406 21.77 18.15 17.14
N ASP A 407 21.61 18.82 18.29
CA ASP A 407 21.27 18.23 19.57
C ASP A 407 19.74 18.04 19.72
N GLU A 408 19.17 17.03 19.05
CA GLU A 408 17.76 16.67 19.18
C GLU A 408 17.58 15.31 19.90
N GLY A 409 17.81 15.29 21.21
CA GLY A 409 17.41 14.18 22.09
C GLY A 409 18.33 12.96 22.07
N SER A 410 17.77 11.75 22.22
CA SER A 410 18.53 10.51 22.51
C SER A 410 19.29 9.90 21.32
N CYS A 411 19.32 10.56 20.16
CA CYS A 411 19.94 10.02 18.95
C CYS A 411 20.67 11.14 18.18
N ARG A 412 22.00 11.02 18.03
CA ARG A 412 22.84 12.05 17.40
C ARG A 412 23.07 11.73 15.94
N ASP A 413 22.54 12.56 15.04
CA ASP A 413 22.76 12.43 13.60
C ASP A 413 23.66 13.60 13.13
N ILE A 414 24.85 13.28 12.60
CA ILE A 414 25.71 14.22 11.88
C ILE A 414 25.23 14.23 10.43
N LYS A 415 24.67 15.34 9.97
CA LYS A 415 24.20 15.50 8.59
C LYS A 415 25.32 16.12 7.76
N ILE A 416 25.68 15.48 6.66
CA ILE A 416 26.68 15.99 5.70
C ILE A 416 25.99 16.08 4.34
N VAL A 417 26.04 17.24 3.71
CA VAL A 417 25.40 17.48 2.40
C VAL A 417 26.41 18.13 1.46
N LYS A 418 26.49 17.64 0.23
CA LYS A 418 27.32 18.24 -0.81
C LYS A 418 26.60 19.47 -1.39
N MET A 419 27.29 20.60 -1.46
CA MET A 419 26.78 21.89 -1.93
C MET A 419 27.66 22.42 -3.07
N PHE A 420 27.06 23.23 -3.95
CA PHE A 420 27.72 23.91 -5.08
C PHE A 420 27.93 25.40 -4.81
#